data_AF-A0A0S6U5X1-F1
#
_entry.id   AF-A0A0S6U5X1-F1
#
_cell.length_a   1.000
_cell.length_b   1.000
_cell.length_c   1.000
_cell.angle_alpha   90.00
_cell.angle_beta   90.00
_cell.angle_gamma   90.00
#
_symmetry.space_group_name_H-M   'P 1'
#
loop_
_entity.id
_entity.type
_entity.pdbx_description
1 polymer ?
#
loop_
_entity_poly.entity_id
_entity_poly.type
_entity_poly.pdbx_seq_one_letter_code
_entity_poly.pdbx_strand_id
1 'polypeptide(L)'
;MVKKSIFNPQYTIPLAGMIIGNAMTGINIGIKSFMDSIEKEKNRINTLINLGIEPKDILRPFINDSLETALIPTLNSMLGMGIIFLPGMMTGQILSGTLPITAIMYQIAIMIAICTSVCATVFLSLNLGYKSLYNNRKQFL
;
A
#
# COMPACT_ATOMS: atom_id res chain seq x y z
N MET A 1 15.18 -19.54 -24.70
CA MET A 1 15.08 -18.45 -25.70
C MET A 1 14.94 -17.12 -24.98
N VAL A 2 16.08 -16.46 -24.75
CA VAL A 2 16.23 -15.20 -24.01
C VAL A 2 16.20 -14.05 -25.03
N LYS A 3 15.35 -13.05 -24.75
CA LYS A 3 15.10 -11.74 -25.40
C LYS A 3 13.63 -11.53 -25.78
N LYS A 4 12.74 -11.48 -24.79
CA LYS A 4 11.51 -10.70 -24.94
C LYS A 4 11.76 -9.38 -24.22
N SER A 5 11.74 -8.29 -24.97
CA SER A 5 12.02 -6.93 -24.49
C SER A 5 11.30 -6.69 -23.15
N ILE A 6 12.05 -6.25 -22.14
CA ILE A 6 11.56 -5.79 -20.84
C ILE A 6 10.53 -4.65 -21.00
N PHE A 7 10.50 -4.04 -22.19
CA PHE A 7 9.54 -3.04 -22.65
C PHE A 7 8.66 -3.59 -23.76
N ASN A 8 7.89 -4.65 -23.51
CA ASN A 8 6.76 -4.94 -24.39
C ASN A 8 5.56 -4.11 -23.90
N PRO A 9 5.11 -3.09 -24.66
CA PRO A 9 4.11 -2.13 -24.21
C PRO A 9 2.83 -2.78 -23.68
N GLN A 10 2.44 -3.93 -24.27
CA GLN A 10 1.25 -4.69 -23.90
C GLN A 10 1.27 -5.22 -22.46
N TYR A 11 2.45 -5.36 -21.83
CA TYR A 11 2.59 -5.79 -20.44
C TYR A 11 3.03 -4.64 -19.52
N THR A 12 3.94 -3.78 -20.01
CA THR A 12 4.49 -2.67 -19.21
C THR A 12 3.41 -1.66 -18.85
N ILE A 13 2.52 -1.30 -19.78
CA ILE A 13 1.48 -0.29 -19.55
C ILE A 13 0.47 -0.76 -18.49
N PRO A 14 -0.14 -1.97 -18.59
CA PRO A 14 -1.05 -2.45 -17.56
C PRO A 14 -0.37 -2.68 -16.21
N LEU A 15 0.86 -3.22 -16.20
CA LEU A 15 1.57 -3.50 -14.96
C LEU A 15 1.91 -2.21 -14.21
N ALA A 16 2.42 -1.19 -14.91
CA ALA A 16 2.69 0.11 -14.31
C ALA A 16 1.41 0.75 -13.77
N GLY A 17 0.31 0.70 -14.54
CA GLY A 17 -0.99 1.19 -14.10
C GLY A 17 -1.51 0.49 -12.84
N MET A 18 -1.37 -0.84 -12.77
CA MET A 18 -1.77 -1.61 -11.59
C MET A 18 -0.92 -1.28 -10.36
N ILE A 19 0.41 -1.21 -10.51
CA ILE A 19 1.31 -0.89 -9.39
C ILE A 19 1.04 0.52 -8.86
N ILE A 20 0.99 1.51 -9.75
CA ILE A 20 0.76 2.91 -9.37
C ILE A 20 -0.64 3.09 -8.78
N GLY A 21 -1.67 2.51 -9.41
CA GLY A 21 -3.05 2.62 -8.94
C GLY A 21 -3.25 2.02 -7.55
N ASN A 22 -2.70 0.83 -7.30
CA ASN A 22 -2.76 0.21 -5.98
C ASN A 22 -1.94 1.00 -4.94
N ALA A 23 -0.74 1.47 -5.30
CA ALA A 23 0.07 2.32 -4.42
C ALA A 23 -0.67 3.61 -4.04
N MET A 24 -1.30 4.28 -5.00
CA MET A 24 -2.07 5.50 -4.77
C MET A 24 -3.25 5.26 -3.83
N THR A 25 -4.00 4.16 -4.02
CA THR A 25 -5.09 3.78 -3.13
C THR A 25 -4.57 3.48 -1.72
N GLY A 26 -3.47 2.72 -1.60
CA GLY A 26 -2.85 2.40 -0.32
C GLY A 26 -2.39 3.65 0.43
N ILE A 27 -1.73 4.61 -0.24
CA ILE A 27 -1.32 5.89 0.36
C ILE A 27 -2.54 6.66 0.89
N ASN A 28 -3.59 6.80 0.08
CA ASN A 28 -4.79 7.55 0.48
C ASN A 28 -5.43 6.94 1.72
N ILE A 29 -5.56 5.61 1.78
CA ILE A 29 -6.10 4.91 2.95
C ILE A 29 -5.18 5.09 4.16
N GLY A 30 -3.87 4.91 3.99
CA GLY A 30 -2.90 5.03 5.07
C GLY A 30 -2.86 6.45 5.67
N ILE A 31 -2.80 7.48 4.84
CA ILE A 31 -2.82 8.88 5.30
C ILE A 31 -4.14 9.20 5.99
N LYS A 32 -5.27 8.83 5.37
CA LYS A 32 -6.59 9.12 5.93
C LYS A 32 -6.80 8.41 7.27
N SER A 33 -6.45 7.13 7.36
CA SER A 33 -6.50 6.36 8.61
C SER A 33 -5.63 7.00 9.69
N PHE A 34 -4.44 7.49 9.34
CA PHE A 34 -3.55 8.14 10.28
C PHE A 34 -4.11 9.47 10.80
N MET A 35 -4.64 10.31 9.91
CA MET A 35 -5.29 11.58 10.29
C MET A 35 -6.53 11.34 11.16
N ASP A 36 -7.40 10.41 10.75
CA ASP A 36 -8.61 10.06 11.49
C ASP A 36 -8.27 9.55 12.90
N SER A 37 -7.22 8.74 13.04
CA SER A 37 -6.77 8.21 14.34
C SER A 37 -6.20 9.31 15.25
N ILE A 38 -5.43 10.25 14.71
CA ILE A 38 -4.93 11.41 15.47
C ILE A 38 -6.09 12.30 15.93
N GLU A 39 -7.05 12.56 15.04
CA GLU A 39 -8.19 13.41 15.36
C GLU A 39 -9.06 12.79 16.46
N LYS A 40 -9.32 11.48 16.38
CA LYS A 40 -10.05 10.73 17.41
C LYS A 40 -9.34 10.73 18.76
N GLU A 41 -8.01 10.56 18.77
CA GLU A 41 -7.23 10.47 20.00
C GLU A 41 -6.59 11.81 20.43
N LYS A 42 -7.01 12.94 19.85
CA LYS A 42 -6.41 14.27 20.09
C LYS A 42 -6.31 14.63 21.58
N ASN A 43 -7.33 14.32 22.37
CA ASN A 43 -7.32 14.57 23.82
C ASN A 43 -6.26 13.74 24.56
N ARG A 44 -6.09 12.48 24.16
CA ARG A 44 -5.09 11.57 24.74
C ARG A 44 -3.68 11.99 24.32
N ILE A 45 -3.49 12.35 23.06
CA ILE A 45 -2.23 12.88 22.53
C ILE A 45 -1.82 14.15 23.30
N ASN A 46 -2.73 15.11 23.47
CA ASN A 46 -2.46 16.34 24.23
C ASN A 46 -2.08 16.07 25.69
N THR A 47 -2.75 15.10 26.33
CA THR A 47 -2.42 14.70 27.70
C THR A 47 -1.01 14.12 27.78
N LEU A 48 -0.63 13.24 26.85
CA LEU A 48 0.70 12.62 26.81
C LEU A 48 1.80 13.65 26.51
N ILE A 49 1.53 14.63 25.65
CA ILE A 49 2.45 15.75 25.39
C ILE A 49 2.64 16.60 26.66
N ASN A 50 1.57 16.89 27.40
CA ASN A 50 1.64 17.64 28.66
C ASN A 50 2.42 16.89 29.76
N LEU A 51 2.46 15.56 29.69
CA LEU A 51 3.28 14.70 30.56
C LEU A 51 4.76 14.65 30.11
N GLY A 52 5.14 15.36 29.05
CA GLY A 52 6.52 15.44 28.56
C GLY A 52 6.97 14.27 27.69
N ILE A 53 6.04 13.44 27.21
CA ILE A 53 6.37 12.29 26.36
C ILE A 53 6.72 12.78 24.95
N GLU A 54 7.74 12.16 24.35
CA GLU A 54 8.20 12.55 23.01
C GLU A 54 7.15 12.19 21.94
N PRO A 55 6.80 13.14 21.04
CA PRO A 55 5.79 12.92 19.98
C PRO A 55 6.03 11.68 19.12
N LYS A 56 7.29 11.29 18.92
CA LYS A 56 7.65 10.09 18.14
C LYS A 56 7.06 8.81 18.75
N ASP A 57 7.05 8.69 20.07
CA ASP A 57 6.64 7.47 20.76
C ASP A 57 5.13 7.41 20.89
N ILE A 58 4.47 8.57 20.94
CA ILE A 58 3.01 8.69 20.85
C ILE A 58 2.51 8.31 19.45
N LEU A 59 3.22 8.73 18.39
CA LEU A 59 2.79 8.53 16.99
C LEU A 59 3.07 7.13 16.42
N ARG A 60 4.06 6.41 16.95
CA ARG A 60 4.40 5.02 16.53
C ARG A 60 3.19 4.06 16.42
N PRO A 61 2.33 3.90 17.43
CA PRO A 61 1.19 3.00 17.34
C PRO A 61 0.23 3.40 16.21
N PHE A 62 -0.06 4.70 16.07
CA PHE A 62 -0.95 5.20 15.01
C PHE A 62 -0.40 4.94 13.60
N ILE A 63 0.93 5.02 13.42
CA ILE A 63 1.59 4.68 12.15
C ILE A 63 1.40 3.20 11.82
N ASN A 64 1.60 2.30 12.80
CA ASN A 64 1.45 0.86 12.60
C ASN A 64 0.02 0.49 12.24
N ASP A 65 -0.97 1.01 12.98
CA ASP A 65 -2.39 0.74 12.72
C ASP A 65 -2.82 1.24 11.33
N SER A 66 -2.29 2.40 10.93
CA SER A 66 -2.57 2.98 9.62
C SER A 66 -1.93 2.20 8.48
N LEU A 67 -0.71 1.67 8.70
CA LEU A 67 -0.04 0.79 7.75
C LEU A 67 -0.82 -0.52 7.56
N GLU A 68 -1.28 -1.13 8.66
CA GLU A 68 -2.10 -2.33 8.62
C GLU A 68 -3.40 -2.08 7.85
N THR A 69 -4.11 -1.01 8.18
CA THR A 69 -5.36 -0.60 7.51
C THR A 69 -5.17 -0.40 6.00
N ALA A 70 -4.04 0.19 5.59
CA ALA A 70 -3.74 0.41 4.18
C ALA A 70 -3.44 -0.89 3.39
N LEU A 71 -3.00 -1.96 4.06
CA LEU A 71 -2.66 -3.24 3.43
C LEU A 71 -3.85 -4.20 3.32
N ILE A 72 -4.90 -4.03 4.15
CA ILE A 72 -6.11 -4.86 4.13
C ILE A 72 -6.71 -5.03 2.72
N PRO A 73 -6.88 -3.97 1.89
CA PRO A 73 -7.45 -4.12 0.55
C PRO A 73 -6.61 -5.01 -0.38
N THR A 74 -5.28 -4.90 -0.29
CA THR A 74 -4.36 -5.71 -1.10
C THR A 74 -4.41 -7.17 -0.67
N LEU A 75 -4.45 -7.43 0.64
CA LEU A 75 -4.61 -8.78 1.20
C LEU A 75 -5.96 -9.40 0.80
N ASN A 76 -7.06 -8.67 0.94
CA ASN A 76 -8.38 -9.15 0.54
C ASN A 76 -8.44 -9.50 -0.96
N SER A 77 -7.81 -8.69 -1.80
CA SER A 77 -7.71 -8.97 -3.24
C SER A 77 -6.88 -10.22 -3.53
N MET A 78 -5.79 -10.42 -2.79
CA MET A 78 -4.92 -11.60 -2.93
C MET A 78 -5.60 -12.89 -2.45
N LEU A 79 -6.37 -12.83 -1.36
CA LEU A 79 -7.11 -13.97 -0.81
C LEU A 79 -8.31 -14.36 -1.67
N GLY A 80 -9.04 -13.37 -2.22
CA GLY A 80 -10.17 -13.64 -3.11
C GLY A 80 -9.75 -14.16 -4.48
N MET A 81 -8.53 -13.82 -4.90
CA MET A 81 -7.95 -14.29 -6.15
C MET A 81 -7.77 -15.82 -6.16
N GLY A 82 -8.29 -16.47 -7.20
CA GLY A 82 -8.14 -17.91 -7.44
C GLY A 82 -9.21 -18.78 -6.80
N ILE A 83 -9.89 -18.31 -5.76
CA ILE A 83 -11.05 -18.99 -5.15
C ILE A 83 -12.36 -18.34 -5.61
N ILE A 84 -12.44 -17.01 -5.52
CA ILE A 84 -13.68 -16.26 -5.76
C ILE A 84 -13.69 -15.70 -7.19
N PHE A 85 -12.55 -15.21 -7.66
CA PHE A 85 -12.43 -14.64 -9.00
C PHE A 85 -11.03 -14.80 -9.59
N LEU A 86 -10.96 -14.84 -10.92
CA LEU A 86 -9.73 -14.82 -11.69
C LEU A 86 -9.43 -13.37 -12.15
N PRO A 87 -8.25 -12.80 -11.84
CA PRO A 87 -7.90 -11.45 -12.25
C PRO A 87 -7.99 -11.27 -13.77
N GLY A 88 -8.42 -10.09 -14.24
CA GLY A 88 -8.68 -9.85 -15.65
C GLY A 88 -7.49 -10.13 -16.58
N MET A 89 -6.26 -9.81 -16.16
CA MET A 89 -5.04 -10.13 -16.93
C MET A 89 -4.82 -11.64 -17.02
N MET A 90 -5.03 -12.37 -15.92
CA MET A 90 -4.88 -13.82 -15.87
C MET A 90 -5.93 -14.51 -16.76
N THR A 91 -7.20 -14.11 -16.66
CA THR A 91 -8.28 -14.63 -17.51
C THR A 91 -8.01 -14.32 -18.98
N GLY A 92 -7.58 -13.09 -19.31
CA GLY A 92 -7.25 -12.68 -20.68
C GLY A 92 -6.08 -13.46 -21.27
N GLN A 93 -5.06 -13.76 -20.47
CA GLN A 93 -3.94 -14.63 -20.89
C GLN A 93 -4.42 -16.05 -21.18
N ILE A 94 -5.26 -16.62 -20.32
CA ILE A 94 -5.83 -17.96 -20.51
C ILE A 94 -6.69 -18.00 -21.79
N LEU A 95 -7.56 -17.01 -21.99
CA LEU A 95 -8.42 -16.92 -23.18
C LEU A 95 -7.62 -16.74 -24.48
N SER A 96 -6.47 -16.06 -24.41
CA SER A 96 -5.54 -15.87 -25.53
C SER A 96 -4.72 -17.12 -25.88
N GLY A 97 -4.96 -18.25 -25.21
CA GLY A 97 -4.30 -19.53 -25.50
C GLY A 97 -2.95 -19.72 -24.81
N THR A 98 -2.61 -18.89 -23.81
CA THR A 98 -1.43 -19.16 -22.98
C THR A 98 -1.70 -20.28 -21.98
N LEU A 99 -0.67 -21.04 -21.61
CA LEU A 99 -0.79 -22.13 -20.65
C LEU A 99 -1.28 -21.58 -19.29
N PRO A 100 -2.37 -22.12 -18.71
CA PRO A 100 -2.94 -21.61 -17.46
C PRO A 100 -1.93 -21.54 -16.32
N ILE A 101 -1.03 -22.54 -16.23
CA ILE A 101 0.02 -22.58 -15.21
C ILE A 101 0.94 -21.36 -15.29
N THR A 102 1.25 -20.89 -16.50
CA THR A 102 2.11 -19.71 -16.70
C THR A 102 1.38 -18.44 -16.29
N ALA A 103 0.11 -18.30 -16.65
CA ALA A 103 -0.71 -17.14 -16.28
C ALA A 103 -0.87 -17.02 -14.76
N ILE A 104 -1.05 -18.14 -14.05
CA ILE A 104 -1.08 -18.18 -12.57
C ILE A 104 0.23 -17.66 -11.98
N MET A 105 1.38 -18.19 -12.41
CA MET A 105 2.68 -17.82 -11.87
C MET A 105 2.99 -16.33 -12.07
N TYR A 106 2.67 -15.80 -13.25
CA TYR A 106 2.81 -14.36 -13.51
C TYR A 106 1.92 -13.54 -12.58
N GLN A 107 0.66 -13.93 -12.41
CA GLN A 107 -0.26 -13.18 -11.60
C GLN A 107 0.12 -13.18 -10.10
N ILE A 108 0.64 -14.29 -9.58
CA ILE A 108 1.22 -14.34 -8.23
C ILE A 108 2.40 -13.36 -8.10
N ALA A 109 3.32 -13.36 -9.07
CA ALA A 109 4.45 -12.44 -9.07
C ALA A 109 4.01 -10.96 -9.09
N ILE A 110 2.98 -10.63 -9.88
CA ILE A 110 2.40 -9.29 -9.94
C ILE A 110 1.78 -8.90 -8.60
N MET A 111 1.04 -9.80 -7.95
CA MET A 111 0.44 -9.53 -6.64
C MET A 111 1.49 -9.27 -5.56
N ILE A 112 2.58 -10.03 -5.56
CA ILE A 112 3.71 -9.78 -4.65
C ILE A 112 4.31 -8.40 -4.93
N ALA A 113 4.57 -8.07 -6.20
CA ALA A 113 5.12 -6.78 -6.58
C ALA A 113 4.23 -5.60 -6.15
N ILE A 114 2.91 -5.73 -6.33
CA ILE A 114 1.93 -4.74 -5.87
C ILE A 114 1.96 -4.61 -4.35
N CYS A 115 1.92 -5.73 -3.62
CA CYS A 115 1.95 -5.73 -2.16
C CYS A 115 3.22 -5.05 -1.62
N THR A 116 4.39 -5.39 -2.16
CA THR A 116 5.65 -4.75 -1.79
C THR A 116 5.65 -3.26 -2.13
N SER A 117 5.15 -2.87 -3.30
CA SER A 117 5.06 -1.47 -3.71
C SER A 117 4.13 -0.67 -2.79
N VAL A 118 2.96 -1.20 -2.46
CA VAL A 118 2.00 -0.56 -1.54
C VAL A 118 2.62 -0.42 -0.16
N CYS A 119 3.19 -1.49 0.39
CA CYS A 119 3.84 -1.48 1.70
C CYS A 119 4.97 -0.43 1.77
N ALA A 120 5.88 -0.44 0.78
CA ALA A 120 6.98 0.52 0.73
C ALA A 120 6.48 1.96 0.60
N THR A 121 5.47 2.21 -0.24
CA THR A 121 4.98 3.56 -0.49
C THR A 121 4.19 4.10 0.71
N VAL A 122 3.34 3.28 1.34
CA VAL A 122 2.60 3.68 2.55
C VAL A 122 3.55 3.91 3.71
N PHE A 123 4.51 2.99 3.92
CA PHE A 123 5.53 3.16 4.95
C PHE A 123 6.32 4.45 4.75
N LEU A 124 6.77 4.73 3.53
CA LEU A 124 7.50 5.96 3.22
C LEU A 124 6.61 7.19 3.41
N SER A 125 5.35 7.13 2.98
CA SER A 125 4.39 8.22 3.12
C SER A 125 4.07 8.54 4.58
N LEU A 126 3.89 7.53 5.43
CA LEU A 126 3.67 7.71 6.86
C LEU A 126 4.96 8.20 7.55
N ASN A 127 6.13 7.71 7.11
CA ASN A 127 7.42 8.17 7.62
C ASN A 127 7.69 9.65 7.27
N LEU A 128 7.37 10.05 6.04
CA LEU A 128 7.47 11.44 5.62
C LEU A 128 6.36 12.29 6.24
N GLY A 129 5.15 11.74 6.41
CA GLY A 129 4.02 12.39 7.06
C GLY A 129 4.30 12.79 8.51
N TYR A 130 4.88 11.89 9.33
CA TYR A 130 5.26 12.26 10.70
C TYR A 130 6.39 13.31 10.71
N LYS A 131 7.34 13.25 9.76
CA LYS A 131 8.39 14.28 9.63
C LYS A 131 7.82 15.63 9.18
N SER A 132 6.80 15.63 8.32
CA SER A 132 6.13 16.85 7.86
C SER A 132 5.28 17.50 8.94
N LEU A 133 4.73 16.72 9.89
CA LEU A 133 4.13 17.24 11.12
C LEU A 133 5.18 17.89 12.05
N TYR A 134 6.46 17.58 11.85
CA TYR A 134 7.58 18.16 12.57
C TYR A 134 8.15 19.37 11.82
N ASN A 135 7.39 20.47 11.76
CA ASN A 135 8.02 21.76 11.47
C ASN A 135 8.87 22.19 12.69
N ASN A 136 9.89 23.01 12.46
CA ASN A 136 11.01 23.40 13.35
C ASN A 136 10.63 24.03 14.72
N ARG A 137 9.36 23.93 15.16
CA ARG A 137 8.78 24.58 16.34
C ARG A 137 7.91 23.70 17.25
N LYS A 138 8.02 22.37 17.22
CA LYS A 138 7.37 21.47 18.21
C LYS A 138 5.89 21.79 18.51
N GLN A 139 5.12 22.26 17.53
CA GLN A 139 3.68 22.49 17.67
C GLN A 139 2.96 21.60 16.68
N PHE A 140 2.06 20.76 17.20
CA PHE A 140 1.04 20.12 16.40
C PHE A 140 0.13 21.21 15.83
N LEU A 141 -0.01 21.26 14.50
CA LEU A 141 -1.08 22.00 13.83
C LEU A 141 -2.42 21.32 14.11
#